data_AF-A0A924FXF9-F1
#
_entry.id   AF-A0A924FXF9-F1
#
_cell.length_a   1.000
_cell.length_b   1.000
_cell.length_c   1.000
_cell.angle_alpha   90.00
_cell.angle_beta   90.00
_cell.angle_gamma   90.00
#
_symmetry.space_group_name_H-M   'P 1'
#
loop_
_entity.id
_entity.type
_entity.pdbx_description
1 polymer ?
#
loop_
_entity_poly.entity_id
_entity_poly.type
_entity_poly.pdbx_seq_one_letter_code
_entity_poly.pdbx_strand_id
1 'polypeptide(L)'
;MKESSSAAIALDPEMIAAGAILRSEGLVSLDPRTSTLADVRVVQDRIGAYLSNKVSRVAVERDLVVPGPDRDIRCHFYAPESATPLPLLIYFHGGG
;
A
#
# COMPACT_ATOMS: atom_id res chain seq x y z
N MET A 1 -42.38 3.27 16.18
CA MET A 1 -41.47 2.16 15.83
C MET A 1 -40.76 2.57 14.55
N LYS A 2 -39.50 3.02 14.63
CA LYS A 2 -38.72 3.42 13.45
C LYS A 2 -37.93 2.20 12.99
N GLU A 3 -38.24 1.68 11.81
CA GLU A 3 -37.48 0.61 11.18
C GLU A 3 -36.11 1.16 10.78
N SER A 4 -35.05 0.58 11.36
CA SER A 4 -33.68 0.80 10.93
C SER A 4 -33.44 -0.07 9.70
N SER A 5 -33.56 0.52 8.51
CA SER A 5 -33.12 -0.13 7.27
C SER A 5 -31.59 -0.05 7.21
N SER A 6 -30.92 -1.10 7.66
CA SER A 6 -29.52 -1.34 7.32
C SER A 6 -29.50 -1.87 5.89
N ALA A 7 -29.44 -0.98 4.90
CA ALA A 7 -29.11 -1.39 3.54
C ALA A 7 -27.73 -2.05 3.56
N ALA A 8 -27.69 -3.37 3.38
CA ALA A 8 -26.45 -4.08 3.13
C ALA A 8 -25.80 -3.41 1.90
N ILE A 9 -24.68 -2.73 2.10
CA ILE A 9 -23.97 -2.07 1.02
C ILE A 9 -23.43 -3.19 0.13
N ALA A 10 -24.05 -3.36 -1.03
CA ALA A 10 -23.54 -4.29 -2.04
C ALA A 10 -22.13 -3.84 -2.42
N LEU A 11 -21.17 -4.76 -2.34
CA LEU A 11 -19.81 -4.51 -2.82
C LEU A 11 -19.82 -4.36 -4.34
N ASP A 12 -18.96 -3.50 -4.85
CA ASP A 12 -18.74 -3.34 -6.28
C ASP A 12 -18.36 -4.71 -6.92
N PRO A 13 -19.01 -5.12 -8.03
CA PRO A 13 -18.68 -6.37 -8.72
C PRO A 13 -17.20 -6.52 -9.09
N GLU A 14 -16.53 -5.42 -9.44
CA GLU A 14 -15.08 -5.43 -9.75
C GLU A 14 -14.26 -5.76 -8.50
N MET A 15 -14.67 -5.28 -7.32
CA MET A 15 -14.00 -5.62 -6.06
C MET A 15 -14.23 -7.08 -5.66
N ILE A 16 -15.42 -7.63 -5.94
CA ILE A 16 -15.70 -9.06 -5.73
C ILE A 16 -14.80 -9.91 -6.64
N ALA A 17 -14.71 -9.54 -7.92
CA ALA A 17 -13.87 -10.22 -8.90
C ALA A 17 -12.38 -10.13 -8.54
N ALA A 18 -11.89 -8.93 -8.19
CA ALA A 18 -10.51 -8.74 -7.74
C ALA A 18 -10.20 -9.58 -6.49
N GLY A 19 -11.10 -9.63 -5.52
CA GLY A 19 -10.96 -10.48 -4.33
C GLY A 19 -10.91 -11.97 -4.67
N ALA A 20 -11.67 -12.43 -5.68
CA ALA A 20 -11.61 -13.81 -6.15
C ALA A 20 -10.26 -14.14 -6.80
N ILE A 21 -9.71 -13.22 -7.61
CA ILE A 21 -8.38 -13.36 -8.22
C ILE A 21 -7.29 -13.43 -7.15
N LEU A 22 -7.30 -12.52 -6.17
CA LEU A 22 -6.31 -12.55 -5.09
C LEU A 22 -6.36 -13.87 -4.31
N ARG A 23 -7.56 -14.38 -4.00
CA ARG A 23 -7.72 -15.69 -3.33
C ARG A 23 -7.20 -16.85 -4.17
N SER A 24 -7.44 -16.87 -5.48
CA SER A 24 -6.92 -17.95 -6.34
C SER A 24 -5.39 -17.94 -6.44
N GLU A 25 -4.76 -16.78 -6.34
CA GLU A 25 -3.30 -16.62 -6.27
C GLU A 25 -2.72 -16.86 -4.86
N GLY A 26 -3.55 -17.24 -3.88
CA GLY A 26 -3.14 -17.43 -2.48
C GLY A 26 -2.76 -16.14 -1.74
N LEU A 27 -3.16 -14.99 -2.28
CA LEU A 27 -2.90 -13.66 -1.72
C LEU A 27 -4.02 -13.27 -0.74
N VAL A 28 -3.99 -13.90 0.44
CA VAL A 28 -4.99 -13.70 1.50
C VAL A 28 -4.34 -13.03 2.69
N SER A 29 -4.88 -11.89 3.12
CA SER A 29 -4.41 -11.20 4.32
C SER A 29 -4.61 -12.05 5.58
N LEU A 30 -3.66 -11.95 6.50
CA LEU A 30 -3.77 -12.57 7.83
C LEU A 30 -4.48 -11.64 8.81
N ASP A 31 -5.13 -12.20 9.83
CA ASP A 31 -5.63 -11.42 10.95
C ASP A 31 -4.47 -11.00 11.86
N PRO A 32 -4.18 -9.70 11.99
CA PRO A 32 -3.04 -9.21 12.76
C PRO A 32 -3.21 -9.41 14.28
N ARG A 33 -4.41 -9.74 14.78
CA ARG A 33 -4.63 -9.99 16.22
C ARG A 33 -4.26 -11.40 16.65
N THR A 34 -4.16 -12.32 15.70
CA THR A 34 -3.99 -13.75 15.97
C THR A 34 -2.74 -14.33 15.29
N SER A 35 -2.12 -13.58 14.39
CA SER A 35 -0.90 -13.97 13.66
C SER A 35 0.34 -13.27 14.21
N THR A 36 1.53 -13.78 13.91
CA THR A 36 2.77 -13.08 14.28
C THR A 36 2.96 -11.84 13.41
N LEU A 37 3.62 -10.81 13.97
CA LEU A 37 3.92 -9.59 13.22
C LEU A 37 4.80 -9.85 11.99
N ALA A 38 5.71 -10.83 12.07
CA ALA A 38 6.57 -11.18 10.96
C ALA A 38 5.76 -11.77 9.80
N ASP A 39 4.83 -12.68 10.08
CA ASP A 39 4.00 -13.32 9.04
C ASP A 39 3.06 -12.32 8.38
N VAL A 40 2.45 -11.43 9.18
CA VAL A 40 1.58 -10.36 8.66
C VAL A 40 2.34 -9.47 7.69
N ARG A 41 3.57 -9.06 8.04
CA ARG A 41 4.41 -8.22 7.16
C ARG A 41 4.78 -8.94 5.87
N VAL A 42 5.20 -10.19 5.94
CA VAL A 42 5.55 -10.98 4.75
C VAL A 42 4.35 -11.13 3.80
N VAL A 43 3.16 -11.39 4.35
CA VAL A 43 1.93 -11.50 3.54
C VAL A 43 1.55 -10.15 2.94
N GLN A 44 1.64 -9.07 3.71
CA GLN A 44 1.37 -7.72 3.23
C GLN A 44 2.33 -7.30 2.11
N ASP A 45 3.62 -7.60 2.24
CA ASP A 45 4.63 -7.32 1.21
C ASP A 45 4.32 -8.08 -0.09
N ARG A 46 3.93 -9.36 0.01
CA ARG A 46 3.55 -10.17 -1.16
C ARG A 46 2.30 -9.62 -1.87
N ILE A 47 1.27 -9.25 -1.10
CA ILE A 47 0.04 -8.65 -1.65
C ILE A 47 0.35 -7.30 -2.29
N GLY A 48 1.12 -6.45 -1.62
CA GLY A 48 1.54 -5.15 -2.12
C GLY A 48 2.33 -5.27 -3.43
N ALA A 49 3.31 -6.16 -3.50
CA ALA A 49 4.09 -6.41 -4.71
C ALA A 49 3.22 -6.86 -5.89
N TYR A 50 2.22 -7.72 -5.63
CA TYR A 50 1.28 -8.14 -6.68
C TYR A 50 0.41 -6.99 -7.18
N LEU A 51 -0.17 -6.21 -6.27
CA LEU A 51 -1.06 -5.09 -6.62
C LEU A 51 -0.31 -3.90 -7.26
N SER A 52 0.97 -3.73 -6.92
CA SER A 52 1.84 -2.68 -7.45
C SER A 52 2.72 -3.16 -8.62
N ASN A 53 2.38 -4.28 -9.27
CA ASN A 53 3.22 -4.87 -10.31
C ASN A 53 3.33 -4.04 -11.62
N LYS A 54 2.52 -2.99 -11.77
CA LYS A 54 2.61 -2.03 -12.88
C LYS A 54 3.21 -0.73 -12.37
N VAL A 55 4.53 -0.59 -12.52
CA VAL A 55 5.27 0.62 -12.16
C VAL A 55 5.67 1.41 -13.41
N SER A 56 5.59 2.74 -13.31
CA SER A 56 6.11 3.66 -14.32
C SER A 56 7.51 4.10 -13.93
N ARG A 57 8.44 4.06 -14.88
CA ARG A 57 9.80 4.56 -14.65
C ARG A 57 9.79 6.08 -14.48
N VAL A 58 10.51 6.57 -13.48
CA VAL A 58 10.79 8.00 -13.29
C VAL A 58 12.24 8.32 -13.70
N ALA A 59 12.54 9.61 -13.93
CA ALA A 59 13.85 10.02 -14.42
C ALA A 59 14.95 9.80 -13.36
N VAL A 60 14.63 10.04 -12.09
CA VAL A 60 15.52 9.82 -10.95
C VAL A 60 14.80 8.97 -9.92
N GLU A 61 15.47 7.92 -9.48
CA GLU A 61 15.03 7.00 -8.42
C GLU A 61 16.25 6.63 -7.59
N ARG A 62 16.23 6.92 -6.29
CA ARG A 62 17.35 6.61 -5.39
C ARG A 62 16.95 6.57 -3.93
N ASP A 63 17.66 5.76 -3.16
CA ASP A 63 17.63 5.81 -1.70
C ASP A 63 18.39 7.03 -1.16
N LEU A 64 17.90 7.57 -0.04
CA LEU A 64 18.60 8.59 0.73
C LEU A 64 18.32 8.44 2.23
N VAL A 65 19.15 9.09 3.03
CA VAL A 65 19.02 9.11 4.50
C VAL A 65 18.81 10.55 4.95
N VAL A 66 17.77 10.76 5.77
CA VAL A 66 17.46 12.06 6.40
C VAL A 66 17.68 11.94 7.90
N PRO A 67 18.46 12.83 8.54
CA PRO A 67 18.64 12.84 9.98
C PRO A 67 17.29 13.05 10.70
N GLY A 68 16.98 12.16 11.65
CA GLY A 68 15.80 12.27 12.52
C GLY A 68 16.20 12.53 13.98
N PRO A 69 15.23 12.83 14.86
CA PRO A 69 15.49 13.15 16.27
C PRO A 69 16.11 12.00 17.06
N ASP A 70 15.68 10.75 16.79
CA ASP A 70 16.18 9.56 17.50
C ASP A 70 17.20 8.76 16.66
N ARG A 71 17.01 8.77 15.34
CA ARG A 71 17.82 8.03 14.37
C ARG A 71 17.64 8.58 12.98
N ASP A 72 18.58 8.23 12.12
CA ASP A 72 18.48 8.38 10.68
C ASP A 72 17.22 7.69 10.10
N ILE A 73 16.54 8.40 9.21
CA ILE A 73 15.33 7.96 8.51
C ILE A 73 15.73 7.58 7.09
N ARG A 74 15.50 6.31 6.73
CA ARG A 74 15.66 5.85 5.33
C ARG A 74 14.47 6.31 4.51
N CYS A 75 14.74 7.00 3.41
CA CYS A 75 13.73 7.48 2.48
C CYS A 75 14.08 7.03 1.06
N HIS A 76 13.06 7.00 0.20
CA HIS A 76 13.22 6.77 -1.22
C HIS A 76 12.76 8.00 -1.99
N PHE A 77 13.57 8.48 -2.93
CA PHE A 77 13.31 9.69 -3.68
C PHE A 77 13.06 9.39 -5.15
N TYR A 78 11.92 9.87 -5.62
CA TYR A 78 11.50 9.82 -7.01
C TYR A 78 11.41 11.24 -7.55
N ALA A 79 11.96 11.49 -8.74
CA ALA A 79 11.75 12.74 -9.46
C ALA A 79 11.54 12.51 -10.96
N PRO A 80 10.58 13.21 -11.58
CA PRO A 80 10.44 13.25 -13.02
C PRO A 80 11.50 14.20 -13.63
N GLU A 81 11.63 14.17 -14.94
CA GLU A 81 12.37 15.19 -15.66
C GLU A 81 11.61 16.53 -15.60
N SER A 82 12.32 17.62 -15.34
CA SER A 82 11.74 18.96 -15.29
C SER A 82 12.79 20.03 -15.59
N ALA A 83 12.41 21.03 -16.39
CA ALA A 83 13.25 22.20 -16.68
C ALA A 83 13.24 23.24 -15.55
N THR A 84 12.27 23.14 -14.63
CA THR A 84 12.09 24.07 -13.50
C THR A 84 11.94 23.31 -12.18
N PRO A 85 12.21 23.94 -11.03
CA PRO A 85 11.90 23.33 -9.73
C PRO A 85 10.42 22.95 -9.62
N LEU A 86 10.15 21.81 -8.99
CA LEU A 86 8.81 21.29 -8.73
C LEU A 86 8.51 21.30 -7.22
N PRO A 87 7.23 21.38 -6.80
CA PRO A 87 6.87 21.12 -5.42
C PRO A 87 7.20 19.68 -5.04
N LEU A 88 7.61 19.47 -3.78
CA LEU A 88 7.95 18.15 -3.26
C LEU A 88 6.76 17.54 -2.51
N LEU A 89 6.36 16.34 -2.89
CA LEU A 89 5.44 15.51 -2.11
C LEU A 89 6.22 14.64 -1.13
N ILE A 90 5.93 14.80 0.16
CA ILE A 90 6.43 13.90 1.21
C ILE A 90 5.34 12.86 1.47
N TYR A 91 5.66 11.59 1.19
CA TYR A 91 4.74 10.47 1.32
C TYR A 91 5.13 9.55 2.48
N PHE A 92 4.14 9.16 3.27
CA PHE A 92 4.26 8.14 4.32
C PHE A 92 3.36 6.97 3.94
N HIS A 93 3.92 5.75 3.91
CA HIS A 93 3.16 4.57 3.56
C HIS A 93 2.16 4.19 4.67
N GLY A 94 1.03 3.60 4.29
CA GLY A 94 0.11 2.98 5.24
C GLY A 94 0.64 1.63 5.77
N GLY A 95 -0.16 0.96 6.59
CA GLY A 95 0.15 -0.40 7.05
C GLY A 95 -0.14 -0.68 8.52
N GLY A 96 -0.47 0.36 9.31
CA GLY A 96 -0.82 0.22 10.73
C GLY A 96 0.41 -0.02 11.59
#